data_AF-A0A5P9GXC0-F1
#
_entry.id   AF-A0A5P9GXC0-F1
#
_cell.length_a   1.000
_cell.length_b   1.000
_cell.length_c   1.000
_cell.angle_alpha   90.00
_cell.angle_beta   90.00
_cell.angle_gamma   90.00
#
_symmetry.space_group_name_H-M   'P 1'
#
loop_
_entity.id
_entity.type
_entity.pdbx_description
1 polymer ?
#
loop_
_entity_poly.entity_id
_entity_poly.type
_entity_poly.pdbx_seq_one_letter_code
_entity_poly.pdbx_strand_id
1 'polypeptide(L)' 'MTKLSQEIKQLHRQILDLSEGERYRLQPRLAGLLGQMRHAGEPVPAAMQRLNETLLDEAIEAQFENMPV' A
#
# COMPACT_ATOMS: atom_id res chain seq x y z
N MET A 1 -19.69 -2.29 8.07
CA MET A 1 -18.30 -2.16 7.56
C MET A 1 -17.39 -2.91 8.52
N THR A 2 -16.51 -3.76 8.01
CA THR A 2 -15.57 -4.54 8.83
C THR A 2 -14.40 -3.65 9.28
N LYS A 3 -13.70 -4.06 10.34
CA LYS A 3 -12.52 -3.36 10.86
C LYS A 3 -11.44 -3.21 9.76
N LEU A 4 -11.19 -4.27 8.99
CA LEU A 4 -10.25 -4.28 7.87
C LEU A 4 -10.64 -3.27 6.77
N SER A 5 -11.94 -3.18 6.44
CA SER A 5 -12.45 -2.20 5.47
C SER A 5 -12.29 -0.74 5.95
N GLN A 6 -12.28 -0.48 7.25
CA GLN A 6 -12.02 0.86 7.79
C GLN A 6 -10.52 1.18 7.77
N GLU A 7 -9.69 0.21 8.18
CA GLU A 7 -8.23 0.35 8.17
C GLU A 7 -7.70 0.59 6.75
N ILE A 8 -8.22 -0.12 5.74
CA ILE A 8 -7.78 0.09 4.36
C ILE A 8 -8.15 1.48 3.82
N LYS A 9 -9.31 2.03 4.22
CA LYS A 9 -9.73 3.38 3.84
C LYS A 9 -8.86 4.44 4.49
N GLN A 10 -8.51 4.25 5.76
CA GLN A 10 -7.61 5.15 6.46
C GLN A 10 -6.21 5.10 5.86
N LEU A 11 -5.69 3.90 5.59
CA LEU A 11 -4.37 3.73 4.98
C LEU A 11 -4.34 4.34 3.57
N HIS A 12 -5.39 4.16 2.78
CA HIS A 12 -5.51 4.77 1.46
C HIS A 12 -5.42 6.30 1.53
N ARG A 13 -6.12 6.95 2.47
CA ARG A 13 -6.00 8.41 2.66
C ARG A 13 -4.58 8.82 3.04
N GLN A 14 -3.94 8.08 3.95
CA GLN A 14 -2.55 8.36 4.34
C GLN A 14 -1.59 8.26 3.14
N ILE A 15 -1.80 7.28 2.26
CA ILE A 15 -1.00 7.12 1.04
C ILE A 15 -1.19 8.31 0.09
N LEU A 16 -2.42 8.81 -0.04
CA LEU A 16 -2.73 9.96 -0.89
C LEU A 16 -2.23 11.30 -0.32
N ASP A 17 -2.12 11.41 1.00
CA ASP A 17 -1.59 12.60 1.67
C ASP A 17 -0.04 12.66 1.63
N LEU A 18 0.63 11.54 1.38
CA LEU A 18 2.08 11.45 1.30
C LEU A 18 2.60 11.70 -0.12
N SER A 19 3.82 12.25 -0.19
CA SER A 19 4.54 12.40 -1.45
C SER A 19 5.12 11.06 -1.95
N GLU A 20 5.47 10.99 -3.23
CA GLU A 20 5.97 9.76 -3.88
C GLU A 20 7.18 9.17 -3.14
N GLY A 21 8.09 10.02 -2.65
CA GLY A 21 9.26 9.62 -1.88
C GLY A 21 9.00 9.10 -0.45
N GLU A 22 7.74 9.11 0.00
CA GLU A 22 7.36 8.63 1.33
C GLU A 22 6.25 7.58 1.31
N ARG A 23 5.34 7.65 0.33
CA ARG A 23 4.17 6.76 0.27
C ARG A 23 4.54 5.29 0.06
N TYR A 24 5.64 4.99 -0.64
CA TYR A 24 6.11 3.62 -0.84
C TYR A 24 6.43 2.91 0.48
N ARG A 25 6.76 3.65 1.55
CA ARG A 25 7.02 3.08 2.88
C ARG A 25 5.78 2.43 3.50
N LEU A 26 4.59 2.80 3.03
CA LEU A 26 3.32 2.21 3.46
C LEU A 26 2.98 0.92 2.68
N GLN A 27 3.73 0.57 1.63
CA GLN A 27 3.51 -0.61 0.81
C GLN A 27 3.43 -1.91 1.63
N PRO A 28 4.37 -2.21 2.56
CA PRO A 28 4.32 -3.47 3.30
C PRO A 28 3.08 -3.58 4.19
N ARG A 29 2.63 -2.44 4.72
CA ARG A 29 1.42 -2.34 5.53
C ARG A 29 0.16 -2.55 4.69
N LEU A 30 0.12 -1.97 3.49
CA LEU A 30 -0.99 -2.18 2.54
C LEU A 30 -1.07 -3.64 2.11
N ALA A 31 0.06 -4.25 1.73
CA ALA A 31 0.14 -5.66 1.37
C ALA A 31 -0.36 -6.58 2.51
N GLY A 32 0.02 -6.29 3.75
CA GLY A 32 -0.45 -7.02 4.93
C GLY A 32 -1.96 -6.94 5.12
N LEU A 33 -2.56 -5.75 4.99
CA LEU A 33 -4.01 -5.58 5.10
C LEU A 33 -4.76 -6.29 3.96
N LEU A 34 -4.25 -6.21 2.72
CA LEU A 34 -4.82 -6.94 1.59
C LEU A 34 -4.78 -8.45 1.82
N GLY A 35 -3.67 -8.97 2.38
CA GLY A 35 -3.56 -10.38 2.77
C GLY A 35 -4.57 -10.77 3.83
N GLN A 36 -4.74 -9.96 4.88
CA GLN A 36 -5.73 -10.19 5.93
C GLN A 36 -7.16 -10.19 5.38
N MET A 37 -7.50 -9.29 4.45
CA MET A 37 -8.80 -9.29 3.78
C MET A 37 -9.03 -10.58 2.98
N ARG A 38 -8.03 -11.05 2.22
CA ARG A 38 -8.12 -12.34 1.50
C ARG A 38 -8.34 -13.51 2.46
N HIS A 39 -7.58 -13.55 3.56
CA HIS A 39 -7.71 -14.60 4.57
C HIS A 39 -9.06 -14.57 5.30
N ALA A 40 -9.63 -13.39 5.51
CA ALA A 40 -10.95 -13.21 6.10
C ALA A 40 -12.11 -13.51 5.12
N GLY A 41 -11.81 -13.81 3.84
CA GLY A 41 -12.82 -13.95 2.79
C GLY A 41 -13.49 -12.63 2.41
N GLU A 42 -12.90 -11.49 2.79
CA GLU A 42 -13.40 -10.17 2.44
C GLU A 42 -12.99 -9.77 1.02
N PRO A 43 -13.88 -9.08 0.27
CA PRO A 43 -13.57 -8.64 -1.07
C PRO A 43 -12.47 -7.58 -1.05
N VAL A 44 -11.36 -7.86 -1.74
CA VAL A 44 -10.25 -6.93 -1.89
C VAL A 44 -10.52 -5.97 -3.06
N PRO A 45 -10.62 -4.65 -2.84
CA PRO A 45 -10.88 -3.71 -3.92
C PRO A 45 -9.75 -3.69 -4.95
N ALA A 46 -10.08 -3.78 -6.23
CA ALA A 46 -9.10 -3.77 -7.32
C ALA A 46 -8.23 -2.49 -7.32
N ALA A 47 -8.79 -1.35 -6.92
CA ALA A 47 -8.03 -0.10 -6.76
C ALA A 47 -6.90 -0.22 -5.73
N MET A 48 -7.11 -0.96 -4.63
CA MET A 48 -6.07 -1.15 -3.61
C MET A 48 -5.00 -2.14 -4.04
N GLN A 49 -5.35 -3.12 -4.89
CA GLN A 49 -4.36 -4.02 -5.48
C GLN A 49 -3.43 -3.26 -6.43
N ARG A 50 -4.01 -2.44 -7.33
CA ARG A 50 -3.23 -1.58 -8.22
C ARG A 50 -2.36 -0.59 -7.45
N LEU A 51 -2.90 0.04 -6.41
CA LEU A 51 -2.12 0.93 -5.55
C LEU A 51 -0.93 0.20 -4.91
N ASN A 52 -1.13 -1.03 -4.43
CA ASN A 52 -0.06 -1.83 -3.85
C ASN A 52 1.04 -2.20 -4.84
N GLU A 53 0.68 -2.45 -6.10
CA GLU A 53 1.64 -2.68 -7.20
C GLU A 53 2.44 -1.40 -7.48
N THR A 54 1.77 -0.26 -7.64
CA THR A 54 2.43 1.04 -7.84
C THR A 54 3.41 1.38 -6.72
N LEU A 55 3.01 1.21 -5.47
CA LEU A 55 3.90 1.46 -4.33
C LEU A 55 5.07 0.47 -4.24
N LEU A 56 4.91 -0.75 -4.78
CA LEU A 56 5.98 -1.74 -4.82
C LEU A 56 7.04 -1.32 -5.84
N ASP A 57 6.60 -0.86 -7.01
CA ASP A 57 7.49 -0.35 -8.05
C ASP A 57 8.26 0.88 -7.53
N GLU A 58 7.59 1.82 -6.87
CA GLU A 58 8.24 2.98 -6.23
C GLU A 58 9.23 2.57 -5.14
N ALA A 59 8.92 1.56 -4.32
CA ALA A 59 9.85 1.07 -3.30
C ALA A 59 11.09 0.41 -3.91
N ILE A 60 10.95 -0.20 -5.09
CA ILE A 60 12.06 -0.75 -5.85
C ILE A 60 12.91 0.42 -6.39
N GLU A 61 12.30 1.40 -7.06
CA GLU A 61 13.00 2.58 -7.59
C GLU A 61 13.76 3.37 -6.51
N ALA A 62 13.13 3.61 -5.35
CA ALA A 62 13.72 4.33 -4.23
C ALA A 62 14.94 3.61 -3.61
N GLN A 63 15.05 2.29 -3.77
CA GLN A 63 16.25 1.54 -3.35
C GLN A 63 17.44 1.82 -4.27
N PHE A 64 17.21 2.15 -5.54
CA PHE A 64 18.26 2.45 -6.51
C PHE A 64 18.66 3.93 -6.53
N GLU A 65 17.74 4.86 -6.26
CA GLU A 65 18.06 6.31 -6.16
C GLU A 65 19.05 6.65 -5.03
N ASN A 66 19.12 5.84 -3.97
CA ASN A 66 20.02 6.07 -2.83
C ASN A 66 21.43 5.50 -3.00
N MET A 67 21.80 5.01 -4.19
CA MET A 67 23.18 4.59 -4.45
C MET A 67 24.03 5.80 -4.87
N PRO A 68 24.99 6.27 -4.05
CA PRO A 68 25.97 7.23 -4.54
C PRO A 68 26.81 6.52 -5.60
N VAL A 69 26.88 7.10 -6.80
CA VAL A 69 27.97 6.81 -7.73
C VAL A 69 29.31 7.28 -7.16
#